data_AF-A0A444K0A6-F1
#
_entry.id   AF-A0A444K0A6-F1
#
_cell.length_a   1.000
_cell.length_b   1.000
_cell.length_c   1.000
_cell.angle_alpha   90.00
_cell.angle_beta   90.00
_cell.angle_gamma   90.00
#
_symmetry.space_group_name_H-M   'P 1'
#
loop_
_entity.id
_entity.type
_entity.pdbx_description
1 polymer ?
#
loop_
_entity_poly.entity_id
_entity_poly.type
_entity_poly.pdbx_seq_one_letter_code
_entity_poly.pdbx_strand_id
1 'polypeptide(L)'
;MLLLSAVVLAFATGRYPVPPLMALRILLHPIIGGEADWTATVETVVWEIRLPRIAGALLVGASLAAAGATYQCIFRNPLVSPAILGASQGAA
;
A
#
# COMPACT_ATOMS: atom_id res chain seq x y z
N MET A 1 -9.10 11.43 -3.37
CA MET A 1 -8.20 12.31 -2.59
C MET A 1 -7.64 11.62 -1.35
N LEU A 2 -8.48 11.04 -0.48
CA LEU A 2 -8.03 10.39 0.76
C LEU A 2 -6.98 9.27 0.56
N LEU A 3 -7.17 8.40 -0.44
CA LEU A 3 -6.19 7.35 -0.77
C LEU A 3 -4.84 7.93 -1.17
N LEU A 4 -4.83 8.97 -2.00
CA LEU A 4 -3.59 9.59 -2.48
C LEU A 4 -2.83 10.25 -1.32
N SER A 5 -3.54 10.96 -0.43
CA SER A 5 -2.94 11.50 0.80
C SER A 5 -2.42 10.40 1.72
N ALA A 6 -3.11 9.26 1.85
CA ALA A 6 -2.65 8.14 2.67
C ALA A 6 -1.38 7.51 2.09
N VAL A 7 -1.27 7.36 0.77
CA VAL A 7 -0.04 6.88 0.12
C VAL A 7 1.12 7.84 0.35
N VAL A 8 0.90 9.14 0.17
CA VAL A 8 1.92 10.17 0.44
C VAL A 8 2.38 10.12 1.90
N LEU A 9 1.45 10.02 2.85
CA LEU A 9 1.77 9.88 4.27
C LEU A 9 2.53 8.58 4.55
N ALA A 10 2.15 7.46 3.93
CA ALA A 10 2.85 6.18 4.10
C ALA A 10 4.31 6.25 3.64
N PHE A 11 4.60 6.98 2.56
CA PHE A 11 5.98 7.27 2.14
C PHE A 11 6.69 8.27 3.06
N ALA A 12 5.99 9.22 3.68
CA ALA A 12 6.59 10.20 4.57
C ALA A 12 6.90 9.66 5.98
N THR A 13 6.16 8.64 6.43
CA THR A 13 6.36 8.02 7.75
C THR A 13 7.47 6.98 7.74
N GLY A 14 8.40 7.06 8.69
CA GLY A 14 9.42 6.03 8.89
C GLY A 14 10.67 6.54 9.60
N ARG A 15 11.60 5.63 9.89
CA ARG A 15 12.88 5.95 10.57
C ARG A 15 13.80 6.84 9.73
N TYR A 16 13.73 6.72 8.40
CA TYR A 16 14.47 7.55 7.47
C TYR A 16 13.56 8.70 7.00
N PRO A 17 13.90 9.97 7.30
CA PRO A 17 13.14 11.10 6.79
C PRO A 17 13.32 11.17 5.27
N VAL A 18 12.24 10.91 4.53
CA VAL A 18 12.23 10.98 3.07
C VAL A 18 11.09 11.93 2.69
N PRO A 19 11.40 13.13 2.17
CA PRO A 19 10.38 14.03 1.64
C PRO A 19 9.57 13.35 0.52
N PRO A 20 8.25 13.58 0.43
CA PRO A 20 7.42 12.95 -0.62
C PRO A 20 7.93 13.18 -2.04
N LEU A 21 8.45 14.39 -2.31
CA LEU A 21 9.04 14.72 -3.62
C LEU A 21 10.30 13.90 -3.91
N MET A 22 11.12 13.62 -2.88
CA MET A 22 12.31 12.79 -3.00
C MET A 22 11.93 11.32 -3.25
N ALA A 23 10.93 10.80 -2.54
CA ALA A 23 10.40 9.46 -2.80
C ALA A 23 9.87 9.33 -4.24
N LEU A 24 9.16 10.35 -4.75
CA LEU A 24 8.71 10.38 -6.13
C LEU A 24 9.89 10.39 -7.13
N ARG A 25 10.92 11.20 -6.88
CA ARG A 25 12.14 11.21 -7.71
C ARG A 25 12.83 9.85 -7.72
N ILE A 26 12.98 9.21 -6.57
CA ILE A 26 13.58 7.86 -6.43
C ILE A 26 12.80 6.81 -7.21
N LEU A 27 11.46 6.86 -7.16
CA LEU A 27 10.59 5.92 -7.88
C LEU A 27 10.61 6.13 -9.40
N LEU A 28 10.80 7.38 -9.86
CA LEU A 28 10.84 7.72 -11.28
C LEU A 28 12.26 7.66 -11.87
N HIS A 29 13.29 7.58 -11.04
CA HIS A 29 14.70 7.59 -11.45
C HIS A 29 15.03 6.52 -12.50
N PRO A 30 14.55 5.26 -12.43
CA PRO A 30 14.82 4.26 -13.46
C PRO A 30 14.25 4.59 -14.85
N ILE A 31 13.26 5.48 -14.92
CA ILE A 31 12.56 5.84 -16.16
C ILE A 31 13.08 7.16 -16.73
N ILE A 32 13.26 8.16 -15.87
CA ILE A 32 13.61 9.53 -16.27
C ILE A 32 15.14 9.72 -16.31
N GLY A 33 15.89 8.90 -15.57
CA GLY A 33 17.30 9.15 -15.31
C GLY A 33 17.52 10.45 -14.53
N GLY A 34 18.79 10.80 -14.32
CA GLY A 34 19.20 12.04 -13.64
C GLY A 34 20.19 11.80 -12.50
N GLU A 35 20.74 12.90 -11.99
CA GLU A 35 21.66 12.88 -10.85
C GLU A 35 20.91 12.48 -9.58
N ALA A 36 21.47 11.49 -8.88
CA ALA A 36 20.95 11.00 -7.62
C ALA A 36 21.54 11.82 -6.46
N ASP A 37 20.74 12.72 -5.91
CA ASP A 37 21.10 13.53 -4.73
C ASP A 37 20.88 12.76 -3.41
N TRP A 38 20.68 11.43 -3.47
CA TRP A 38 20.31 10.59 -2.34
C TRP A 38 21.29 9.45 -2.10
N THR A 39 21.30 8.92 -0.88
CA THR A 39 22.14 7.77 -0.55
C THR A 39 21.51 6.47 -1.04
N ALA A 40 22.35 5.49 -1.39
CA ALA A 40 21.91 4.15 -1.79
C ALA A 40 21.02 3.48 -0.73
N THR A 41 21.27 3.74 0.56
CA THR A 41 20.41 3.24 1.65
C THR A 41 18.98 3.77 1.57
N VAL A 42 18.80 5.06 1.23
CA VAL A 42 17.46 5.66 1.10
C VAL A 42 16.73 5.07 -0.10
N GLU A 43 17.44 4.84 -1.20
CA GLU A 43 16.90 4.19 -2.40
C GLU A 43 16.41 2.77 -2.11
N THR A 44 17.23 1.93 -1.48
CA THR A 44 16.84 0.58 -1.01
C THR A 44 15.63 0.63 -0.09
N VAL A 45 15.58 1.57 0.86
CA VAL A 45 14.44 1.71 1.78
C VAL A 45 13.15 2.04 1.01
N VAL A 46 13.20 2.89 0.00
CA VAL A 46 12.02 3.24 -0.79
C VAL A 46 11.57 2.07 -1.65
N TRP A 47 12.49 1.45 -2.40
CA TRP A 47 12.17 0.39 -3.37
C TRP A 47 11.90 -0.98 -2.75
N GLU A 48 12.73 -1.42 -1.81
CA GLU A 48 12.69 -2.79 -1.30
C GLU A 48 11.87 -2.93 -0.01
N ILE A 49 11.63 -1.82 0.71
CA ILE A 49 10.92 -1.87 1.99
C ILE A 49 9.57 -1.15 1.92
N ARG A 50 9.55 0.14 1.55
CA ARG A 50 8.31 0.95 1.60
C ARG A 50 7.34 0.62 0.48
N LEU A 51 7.82 0.61 -0.77
CA LEU A 51 6.98 0.34 -1.93
C LEU A 51 6.24 -1.00 -1.85
N PRO A 52 6.90 -2.16 -1.60
CA PRO A 52 6.19 -3.44 -1.53
C PRO A 52 5.21 -3.50 -0.37
N ARG A 53 5.53 -2.87 0.78
CA ARG A 53 4.62 -2.80 1.93
C ARG A 53 3.37 -1.97 1.62
N ILE A 54 3.52 -0.81 0.99
CA ILE A 54 2.40 0.06 0.60
C ILE A 54 1.54 -0.64 -0.45
N ALA A 55 2.15 -1.26 -1.46
CA ALA A 55 1.44 -2.04 -2.47
C ALA A 55 0.67 -3.21 -1.84
N GLY A 56 1.31 -3.96 -0.93
CA GLY A 56 0.65 -5.04 -0.20
C GLY A 56 -0.56 -4.56 0.60
N ALA A 57 -0.43 -3.45 1.34
CA ALA A 57 -1.54 -2.88 2.10
C ALA A 57 -2.72 -2.46 1.20
N LEU A 58 -2.44 -1.87 0.04
CA LEU A 58 -3.45 -1.49 -0.94
C LEU A 58 -4.16 -2.72 -1.52
N LEU A 59 -3.41 -3.75 -1.90
CA LEU A 59 -3.97 -4.98 -2.49
C LEU A 59 -4.82 -5.75 -1.47
N VAL A 60 -4.34 -5.90 -0.24
CA VAL A 60 -5.08 -6.57 0.83
C VAL A 60 -6.36 -5.80 1.16
N GLY A 61 -6.27 -4.48 1.33
CA GLY A 61 -7.43 -3.63 1.60
C GLY A 61 -8.48 -3.69 0.48
N ALA A 62 -8.05 -3.61 -0.79
CA ALA A 62 -8.94 -3.71 -1.94
C ALA A 62 -9.62 -5.09 -2.02
N SER A 63 -8.86 -6.17 -1.79
CA SER A 63 -9.37 -7.54 -1.82
C SER A 63 -10.40 -7.79 -0.73
N LEU A 64 -10.12 -7.34 0.50
CA LEU A 64 -11.05 -7.46 1.63
C LEU A 64 -12.32 -6.63 1.41
N ALA A 65 -12.20 -5.41 0.87
CA ALA A 65 -13.35 -4.57 0.54
C ALA A 65 -14.22 -5.19 -0.55
N ALA A 66 -13.61 -5.74 -1.61
CA ALA A 66 -14.33 -6.41 -2.70
C ALA A 66 -15.05 -7.68 -2.21
N ALA A 67 -14.38 -8.51 -1.40
CA ALA A 67 -14.99 -9.69 -0.78
C ALA A 67 -16.17 -9.29 0.10
N GLY A 68 -16.00 -8.29 0.98
CA GLY A 68 -17.05 -7.78 1.85
C GLY A 68 -18.28 -7.27 1.08
N ALA A 69 -18.06 -6.43 0.07
CA ALA A 69 -19.14 -5.92 -0.78
C ALA A 69 -19.89 -7.05 -1.51
N THR A 70 -19.16 -8.05 -2.01
CA THR A 70 -19.77 -9.21 -2.69
C THR A 70 -20.66 -10.00 -1.74
N TYR A 71 -20.19 -10.31 -0.53
CA TYR A 71 -21.01 -11.03 0.45
C TYR A 71 -22.22 -10.23 0.92
N GLN A 72 -22.03 -8.94 1.21
CA GLN A 72 -23.14 -8.07 1.61
C GLN A 72 -24.22 -7.98 0.51
N CYS A 73 -23.82 -8.00 -0.77
CA CYS A 73 -24.73 -8.05 -1.91
C CYS A 73 -25.51 -9.38 -2.00
N ILE A 74 -24.81 -10.52 -1.92
CA ILE A 74 -25.42 -11.86 -2.00
C ILE A 74 -26.45 -12.07 -0.89
N PHE A 75 -26.08 -11.74 0.36
CA PHE A 75 -26.95 -11.93 1.52
C PHE A 75 -27.93 -10.77 1.73
N ARG A 76 -27.81 -9.70 0.95
CA ARG A 76 -28.58 -8.44 1.09
C ARG A 76 -28.59 -7.94 2.54
N ASN A 77 -27.46 -8.11 3.21
CA ASN A 77 -27.31 -7.77 4.62
C ASN A 77 -25.96 -7.04 4.83
N PRO A 78 -25.98 -5.74 5.15
CA PRO A 78 -24.77 -4.93 5.30
C PRO A 78 -23.90 -5.34 6.50
N LEU A 79 -24.40 -6.20 7.40
CA LEU A 79 -23.65 -6.68 8.56
C LEU A 79 -22.87 -7.97 8.29
N VAL A 80 -22.99 -8.57 7.10
CA VAL A 80 -22.27 -9.80 6.75
C VAL A 80 -20.79 -9.50 6.49
N SER A 81 -19.93 -10.37 7.01
CA SER A 81 -18.47 -10.31 6.88
C SER A 81 -17.93 -11.58 6.21
N PRO A 82 -16.91 -11.47 5.33
CA PRO A 82 -16.19 -12.62 4.75
C PRO A 82 -15.68 -13.63 5.78
N ALA A 83 -15.32 -13.17 6.98
CA ALA A 83 -14.73 -13.99 8.03
C ALA A 83 -15.69 -15.08 8.56
N ILE A 84 -17.01 -14.93 8.33
CA ILE A 84 -18.05 -15.84 8.81
C ILE A 84 -18.00 -17.19 8.07
N LEU A 85 -17.46 -17.23 6.83
CA LEU A 85 -17.43 -18.42 5.98
C LEU A 85 -16.17 -19.28 6.12
N GLY A 86 -15.31 -19.00 7.12
CA GLY A 86 -14.18 -19.87 7.47
C GLY A 86 -12.91 -19.69 6.63
N ALA A 87 -12.90 -18.82 5.61
CA ALA A 87 -11.69 -18.53 4.82
C ALA A 87 -10.52 -18.02 5.69
N SER A 88 -10.82 -17.21 6.71
CA SER A 88 -9.82 -16.75 7.68
C SER A 88 -9.32 -17.86 8.61
N GLN A 89 -10.15 -18.85 8.94
CA GLN A 89 -9.74 -19.99 9.78
C GLN A 89 -8.91 -21.02 8.99
N GLY A 90 -9.15 -21.17 7.68
CA GLY A 90 -8.32 -22.02 6.82
C GLY A 90 -6.98 -21.40 6.45
N ALA A 91 -6.82 -20.09 6.60
CA ALA A 91 -5.58 -19.36 6.31
C ALA A 91 -4.69 -19.12 7.55
N ALA A 92 -5.24 -19.28 8.75
CA ALA A 92 -4.55 -19.14 10.04
C ALA A 92 -3.84 -20.43 10.42
#